data_AF-A0A397I2B4-F1
#
_entry.id   AF-A0A397I2B4-F1
#
_cell.length_a   1.000
_cell.length_b   1.000
_cell.length_c   1.000
_cell.angle_alpha   90.00
_cell.angle_beta   90.00
_cell.angle_gamma   90.00
#
_symmetry.space_group_name_H-M   'P 1'
#
loop_
_entity.id
_entity.type
_entity.pdbx_description
1 polymer ?
#
loop_
_entity_poly.entity_id
_entity_poly.type
_entity_poly.pdbx_seq_one_letter_code
_entity_poly.pdbx_strand_id
1 'polypeptide(L)'
;MPSSHSSITIYFATFISLQLFSSSLPYFTRLLLSIIISITALSVVWSRVKLGHHTKSQVIAGAIIGFSFGLIWDIWWWKEWNSRLIKLRLDGKLGWNEITILINFINNGLVIN
;
A
#
# COMPACT_ATOMS: atom_id res chain seq x y z
N MET A 1 -10.46 16.80 14.30
CA MET A 1 -10.36 15.56 13.50
C MET A 1 -8.88 15.26 13.24
N PRO A 2 -8.47 13.99 13.13
CA PRO A 2 -7.11 13.64 12.68
C PRO A 2 -6.80 14.23 11.30
N SER A 3 -5.53 14.51 11.02
CA SER A 3 -5.10 15.09 9.75
C SER A 3 -5.19 14.06 8.61
N SER A 4 -6.08 14.28 7.62
CA SER A 4 -6.18 13.40 6.44
C SER A 4 -4.92 13.46 5.58
N HIS A 5 -4.27 14.62 5.48
CA HIS A 5 -2.97 14.75 4.82
C HIS A 5 -1.93 13.85 5.50
N SER A 6 -1.89 13.85 6.83
CA SER A 6 -0.96 12.98 7.57
C SER A 6 -1.29 11.50 7.38
N SER A 7 -2.58 11.16 7.34
CA SER A 7 -3.04 9.78 7.15
C SER A 7 -2.65 9.25 5.76
N ILE A 8 -2.98 9.98 4.70
CA ILE A 8 -2.72 9.57 3.31
C ILE A 8 -1.21 9.53 3.03
N THR A 9 -0.47 10.55 3.45
CA THR A 9 0.98 10.61 3.20
C THR A 9 1.73 9.49 3.92
N ILE A 10 1.40 9.22 5.19
CA ILE A 10 2.06 8.13 5.93
C ILE A 10 1.61 6.76 5.41
N TYR A 11 0.36 6.61 4.97
CA TYR A 11 -0.09 5.40 4.26
C TYR A 11 0.79 5.08 3.05
N PHE A 12 0.94 6.02 2.13
CA PHE A 12 1.73 5.79 0.92
C PHE A 12 3.22 5.61 1.23
N ALA A 13 3.77 6.40 2.16
CA ALA A 13 5.17 6.24 2.57
C ALA A 13 5.43 4.83 3.13
N THR A 14 4.56 4.35 4.02
CA THR A 14 4.64 3.00 4.61
C THR A 14 4.53 1.94 3.52
N PHE A 15 3.48 2.01 2.69
CA PHE A 15 3.24 1.03 1.64
C PHE A 15 4.40 0.98 0.64
N ILE A 16 4.84 2.11 0.09
CA ILE A 16 5.93 2.13 -0.89
C ILE A 16 7.23 1.60 -0.28
N SER A 17 7.55 1.92 0.97
CA SER A 17 8.71 1.34 1.65
C SER A 17 8.64 -0.19 1.75
N LEU A 18 7.49 -0.76 2.13
CA LEU A 18 7.31 -2.22 2.17
C LEU A 18 7.49 -2.85 0.78
N GLN A 19 6.95 -2.21 -0.26
CA GLN A 19 7.09 -2.66 -1.65
C GLN A 19 8.54 -2.57 -2.15
N LEU A 20 9.28 -1.51 -1.77
CA LEU A 20 10.71 -1.41 -2.06
C LEU A 20 11.47 -2.58 -1.44
N PHE A 21 11.20 -2.93 -0.19
CA PHE A 21 11.86 -4.07 0.46
C PHE A 21 11.47 -5.44 -0.13
N SER A 22 10.30 -5.53 -0.77
CA SER A 22 9.83 -6.71 -1.50
C SER A 22 10.34 -6.78 -2.94
N SER A 23 10.95 -5.72 -3.46
CA SER A 23 11.48 -5.65 -4.83
C SER A 23 12.84 -6.36 -4.99
N SER A 24 13.22 -6.62 -6.24
CA SER A 24 14.53 -7.18 -6.62
C SER A 24 15.67 -6.15 -6.65
N LEU A 25 15.42 -4.90 -6.21
CA LEU A 25 16.45 -3.85 -6.18
C LEU A 25 17.58 -4.18 -5.19
N PRO A 26 18.79 -3.64 -5.39
CA PRO A 26 19.87 -3.74 -4.41
C PRO A 26 19.45 -3.21 -3.03
N TYR A 27 19.92 -3.84 -1.94
CA TYR A 27 19.56 -3.44 -0.57
C TYR A 27 19.79 -1.95 -0.30
N PHE A 28 20.96 -1.44 -0.69
CA PHE A 28 21.31 -0.04 -0.47
C PHE A 28 20.35 0.92 -1.20
N THR A 29 19.94 0.58 -2.44
CA THR A 29 18.96 1.36 -3.20
C THR A 29 17.60 1.37 -2.50
N ARG A 30 17.13 0.21 -2.02
CA ARG A 30 15.85 0.09 -1.29
C ARG A 30 15.85 0.93 0.00
N LEU A 31 16.95 0.87 0.74
CA LEU A 31 17.14 1.63 1.97
C LEU A 31 17.16 3.14 1.70
N LEU A 32 17.99 3.58 0.74
CA LEU A 32 18.11 4.99 0.40
C LEU A 32 16.77 5.59 -0.07
N LEU A 33 16.06 4.90 -0.96
CA LEU A 33 14.74 5.34 -1.42
C LEU A 33 13.72 5.39 -0.28
N SER A 34 13.72 4.40 0.61
CA SER A 34 12.82 4.39 1.78
C SER A 34 13.11 5.55 2.74
N ILE A 35 14.38 5.90 2.94
CA ILE A 35 14.79 7.06 3.74
C ILE A 35 14.30 8.36 3.09
N ILE A 36 14.53 8.54 1.79
CA ILE A 36 14.10 9.73 1.05
C ILE A 36 12.58 9.90 1.17
N ILE A 37 11.82 8.84 0.90
CA ILE A 37 10.35 8.84 1.00
C ILE A 37 9.89 9.20 2.42
N SER A 38 10.53 8.63 3.44
CA SER A 38 10.19 8.90 4.85
C SER A 38 10.46 10.36 5.22
N ILE A 39 11.60 10.93 4.79
CA ILE A 39 11.92 12.35 5.04
C ILE A 39 10.92 13.26 4.33
N THR A 40 10.58 12.98 3.08
CA THR A 40 9.58 13.75 2.32
C THR A 40 8.22 13.67 3.00
N ALA A 41 7.79 12.47 3.41
CA ALA A 41 6.53 12.27 4.12
C ALA A 41 6.48 13.04 5.44
N LEU A 42 7.53 12.96 6.26
CA LEU A 42 7.64 13.71 7.51
C LEU A 42 7.63 15.22 7.28
N SER A 43 8.24 15.71 6.20
CA SER A 43 8.22 17.13 5.82
C SER A 43 6.79 17.61 5.49
N VAL A 44 6.04 16.82 4.72
CA VAL A 44 4.62 17.10 4.41
C VAL A 44 3.78 17.09 5.69
N VAL A 45 3.98 16.09 6.54
CA VAL A 45 3.27 15.96 7.81
C VAL A 45 3.56 17.14 8.74
N TRP A 46 4.83 17.54 8.85
CA TRP A 46 5.24 18.68 9.66
C TRP A 46 4.70 20.01 9.14
N SER A 47 4.57 20.16 7.82
CA SER A 47 3.97 21.35 7.21
C SER A 47 2.56 21.64 7.76
N ARG A 48 1.81 20.60 8.15
CA ARG A 48 0.46 20.73 8.72
C ARG A 48 0.46 21.43 10.07
N VAL A 49 1.51 21.21 10.87
CA VAL A 49 1.71 21.91 12.15
C VAL A 49 2.27 23.31 11.90
N LYS A 50 3.31 23.41 11.06
CA LYS A 50 4.02 24.68 10.80
C LYS A 50 3.11 25.75 10.20
N LEU A 51 2.18 25.38 9.33
CA LEU A 51 1.21 26.29 8.71
C LEU A 51 -0.04 26.54 9.57
N GLY A 52 -0.11 25.97 10.78
CA GLY A 52 -1.23 26.19 11.71
C GLY A 52 -2.52 25.45 11.35
N HIS A 53 -2.49 24.50 10.42
CA HIS A 53 -3.69 23.76 10.01
C HIS A 53 -4.12 22.68 11.00
N HIS A 54 -3.16 22.06 11.70
CA HIS A 54 -3.43 20.97 12.65
C HIS A 54 -2.53 21.05 13.88
N THR A 55 -3.03 20.55 15.01
CA THR A 55 -2.19 20.33 16.20
C THR A 55 -1.29 19.12 16.02
N LYS A 56 -0.22 19.03 16.81
CA LYS A 56 0.67 17.84 16.82
C LYS A 56 -0.10 16.55 17.08
N SER A 57 -1.10 16.56 17.98
CA SER A 57 -1.91 15.38 18.29
C SER A 57 -2.77 14.92 17.11
N GLN A 58 -3.40 15.86 16.38
CA GLN A 58 -4.17 15.53 15.17
C GLN A 58 -3.29 14.93 14.07
N VAL A 59 -2.06 15.44 13.95
CA VAL A 59 -1.05 14.93 13.01
C VAL A 59 -0.59 13.52 13.39
N ILE A 60 -0.25 13.29 14.66
CA ILE A 60 0.17 11.98 15.16
C ILE A 60 -0.96 10.95 15.00
N ALA A 61 -2.19 11.30 15.36
CA ALA A 61 -3.35 10.42 15.18
C ALA A 61 -3.55 10.05 13.71
N GLY A 62 -3.43 11.02 12.79
CA GLY A 62 -3.49 10.75 11.36
C GLY A 62 -2.35 9.84 10.89
N ALA A 63 -1.12 10.09 11.34
CA ALA A 63 0.03 9.26 11.00
C ALA A 63 -0.13 7.80 11.46
N ILE A 64 -0.65 7.58 12.68
CA ILE A 64 -0.94 6.23 13.19
C ILE A 64 -1.96 5.52 12.29
N ILE A 65 -3.06 6.20 11.96
CA ILE A 65 -4.08 5.66 11.06
C ILE A 65 -3.44 5.28 9.72
N GLY A 66 -2.71 6.21 9.10
CA GLY A 66 -2.02 5.97 7.82
C GLY A 66 -1.08 4.78 7.85
N PHE A 67 -0.24 4.69 8.89
CA PHE A 67 0.70 3.59 9.07
C PHE A 67 -0.01 2.24 9.22
N SER A 68 -1.05 2.17 10.05
CA SER A 68 -1.86 0.97 10.23
C SER A 68 -2.50 0.51 8.91
N PHE A 69 -3.10 1.43 8.16
CA PHE A 69 -3.68 1.09 6.85
C PHE A 69 -2.62 0.65 5.84
N GLY A 70 -1.42 1.23 5.85
CA GLY A 70 -0.33 0.85 4.96
C GLY A 70 0.13 -0.59 5.20
N LEU A 71 0.28 -0.97 6.48
CA LEU A 71 0.60 -2.34 6.88
C LEU A 71 -0.53 -3.33 6.53
N ILE A 72 -1.77 -2.98 6.88
CA ILE A 72 -2.93 -3.84 6.61
C ILE A 72 -3.07 -4.10 5.12
N TRP A 73 -2.94 -3.05 4.30
CA TRP A 73 -3.06 -3.17 2.85
C TRP A 73 -1.95 -4.05 2.27
N ASP A 74 -0.70 -3.89 2.71
CA ASP A 74 0.41 -4.73 2.28
C ASP A 74 0.17 -6.22 2.62
N ILE A 75 -0.27 -6.50 3.84
CA ILE A 75 -0.60 -7.86 4.30
C ILE A 75 -1.75 -8.45 3.48
N TRP A 76 -2.85 -7.71 3.31
CA TRP A 76 -4.01 -8.17 2.56
C TRP A 76 -3.68 -8.39 1.10
N TRP A 77 -2.91 -7.50 0.48
CA TRP A 77 -2.52 -7.64 -0.91
C TRP A 77 -1.66 -8.89 -1.11
N TRP A 78 -0.58 -9.04 -0.35
CA TRP A 78 0.38 -10.12 -0.60
C TRP A 78 -0.05 -11.48 -0.05
N LYS A 79 -0.64 -11.55 1.14
CA LYS A 79 -1.03 -12.83 1.73
C LYS A 79 -2.34 -13.34 1.16
N GLU A 80 -3.32 -12.45 0.98
CA GLU A 80 -4.68 -12.86 0.62
C GLU A 80 -4.90 -12.77 -0.89
N TRP A 81 -4.84 -11.57 -1.45
CA TRP A 81 -5.26 -11.32 -2.83
C TRP A 81 -4.30 -11.93 -3.84
N ASN A 82 -3.00 -11.66 -3.73
CA ASN A 82 -2.01 -12.17 -4.67
C ASN A 82 -1.99 -13.71 -4.69
N SER A 83 -2.04 -14.34 -3.52
CA SER A 83 -2.13 -15.81 -3.41
C SER A 83 -3.37 -16.38 -4.10
N ARG A 84 -4.53 -15.71 -3.96
CA ARG A 84 -5.77 -16.11 -4.64
C ARG A 84 -5.69 -15.90 -6.15
N LEU A 85 -5.14 -14.77 -6.60
CA LEU A 85 -4.98 -14.46 -8.02
C LEU A 85 -4.04 -15.47 -8.71
N ILE A 86 -2.92 -15.83 -8.07
CA ILE A 86 -2.02 -16.87 -8.58
C ILE A 86 -2.73 -18.22 -8.71
N LYS A 87 -3.55 -18.62 -7.71
CA LYS A 87 -4.36 -19.85 -7.80
C LYS A 87 -5.35 -19.82 -8.97
N LEU A 88 -5.89 -18.65 -9.28
CA LEU A 88 -6.78 -18.42 -10.42
C LEU A 88 -6.02 -18.25 -11.76
N ARG A 89 -4.69 -18.42 -11.77
CA ARG A 89 -3.80 -18.14 -12.92
C ARG A 89 -3.86 -16.69 -13.42
N LEU A 90 -4.32 -15.77 -12.57
CA LEU A 90 -4.33 -14.33 -12.83
C LEU A 90 -3.01 -13.72 -12.32
N ASP A 91 -1.89 -14.24 -12.81
CA ASP A 91 -0.52 -13.92 -12.34
C ASP A 91 0.02 -12.56 -12.84
N GLY A 92 -0.85 -11.73 -13.41
CA GLY A 92 -0.48 -10.43 -13.99
C GLY A 92 -0.15 -10.47 -15.48
N LYS A 93 -0.19 -11.65 -16.13
CA LYS A 93 -0.20 -11.76 -17.60
C LYS A 93 -1.65 -11.90 -18.06
N LEU A 94 -2.31 -10.78 -18.37
CA LEU A 94 -3.71 -10.82 -18.83
C LEU A 94 -3.78 -11.36 -20.27
N GLY A 95 -3.93 -12.68 -20.42
CA GLY A 95 -4.14 -13.37 -21.69
C GLY A 95 -5.59 -13.79 -21.89
N TRP A 96 -5.88 -14.36 -23.06
CA TRP A 96 -7.23 -14.83 -23.42
C TRP A 96 -7.73 -15.97 -22.52
N ASN A 97 -6.82 -16.78 -21.97
CA ASN A 97 -7.17 -17.87 -21.05
C ASN A 97 -7.63 -17.31 -19.70
N GLU A 98 -6.94 -16.29 -19.20
CA GLU A 98 -7.23 -15.58 -17.96
C GLU A 98 -8.56 -14.84 -18.03
N ILE A 99 -8.83 -14.18 -19.18
CA ILE A 99 -10.12 -13.54 -19.46
C ILE A 99 -11.26 -14.56 -19.45
N THR A 100 -11.05 -15.74 -20.06
CA THR A 100 -12.07 -16.79 -20.11
C THR A 100 -12.36 -17.35 -18.70
N ILE A 101 -11.34 -17.52 -17.86
CA ILE A 101 -11.50 -17.92 -16.46
C ILE A 101 -12.31 -16.88 -15.67
N LEU A 102 -12.02 -15.59 -15.86
CA LEU A 102 -12.75 -14.49 -15.21
C LEU A 102 -14.22 -14.42 -15.65
N ILE A 103 -14.51 -14.56 -16.94
CA ILE A 103 -15.88 -14.58 -17.46
C ILE A 103 -16.65 -15.77 -16.89
N ASN A 104 -16.02 -16.95 -16.84
CA ASN A 104 -16.64 -18.15 -16.25
C ASN A 104 -16.90 -17.98 -14.74
N PHE A 105 -15.99 -17.36 -14.01
CA PHE A 105 -16.17 -17.02 -12.59
C PHE A 105 -17.36 -16.07 -12.37
N ILE A 106 -17.48 -15.02 -13.20
CA ILE A 106 -18.57 -14.04 -13.11
C ILE A 106 -19.93 -14.70 -13.41
N ASN A 107 -19.96 -15.57 -14.42
CA ASN A 107 -21.20 -16.19 -14.88
C ASN A 107 -21.68 -17.32 -13.96
N ASN A 108 -20.76 -18.11 -13.38
CA ASN A 108 -21.11 -19.36 -12.71
C ASN A 108 -20.74 -19.42 -11.22
N GLY A 109 -20.07 -18.39 -10.68
CA GLY A 109 -19.52 -18.41 -9.32
C GLY A 109 -18.32 -19.34 -9.17
N LEU A 110 -17.70 -19.36 -7.97
CA LEU A 110 -16.53 -20.18 -7.66
C LEU A 110 -16.86 -21.68 -7.69
N VAL A 111 -16.56 -22.35 -8.80
CA VAL A 111 -16.41 -23.81 -8.83
C VAL A 111 -14.91 -24.12 -8.84
N ILE A 112 -14.35 -24.28 -7.64
CA ILE A 112 -12.99 -24.80 -7.45
C ILE A 112 -13.16 -26.32 -7.30
N ASN A 113 -12.74 -27.09 -8.31
CA ASN A 113 -12.52 -28.53 -8.16
C ASN A 113 -11.12 -28.77 -7.59
#